data_AF-A0A268TR16-F1
#
_entry.id   AF-A0A268TR16-F1
#
_cell.length_a   1.000
_cell.length_b   1.000
_cell.length_c   1.000
_cell.angle_alpha   90.00
_cell.angle_beta   90.00
_cell.angle_gamma   90.00
#
_symmetry.space_group_name_H-M   'P 1'
#
loop_
_entity.id
_entity.type
_entity.pdbx_description
1 polymer ?
#
loop_
_entity_poly.entity_id
_entity_poly.type
_entity_poly.pdbx_seq_one_letter_code
_entity_poly.pdbx_strand_id
1 'polypeptide(L)'
;MQSFINLHQSTLSLQIAQTYNYDGIHIKGGRLQEAQSLIKEGLEIFYSAHQDTEVFAALNAGITHITISPIFPSPQKGKPLGIAYLNRFTPNIKKHLFALGGITSPQEVHSIQKQGLRGFAGIRYFLPTH
;
A
#
# COMPACT_ATOMS: atom_id res chain seq x y z
N MET A 1 -10.04 1.18 -14.40
CA MET A 1 -8.71 1.10 -13.76
C MET A 1 -8.67 2.25 -12.76
N GLN A 2 -8.38 1.99 -11.48
CA GLN A 2 -8.27 3.04 -10.47
C GLN A 2 -6.88 3.68 -10.51
N SER A 3 -6.81 4.97 -10.22
CA SER A 3 -5.64 5.83 -10.35
C SER A 3 -5.43 6.63 -9.07
N PHE A 4 -4.17 6.67 -8.61
CA PHE A 4 -3.81 7.33 -7.36
C PHE A 4 -2.56 8.19 -7.57
N ILE A 5 -2.51 9.33 -6.89
CA ILE A 5 -1.35 10.22 -6.92
C ILE A 5 -0.65 10.33 -5.55
N ASN A 6 0.68 10.44 -5.57
CA ASN A 6 1.52 10.53 -4.39
C ASN A 6 2.57 11.63 -4.56
N LEU A 7 2.29 12.84 -4.06
CA LEU A 7 3.24 13.95 -4.05
C LEU A 7 3.83 14.16 -2.65
N HIS A 8 4.83 15.04 -2.54
CA HIS A 8 5.50 15.31 -1.27
C HIS A 8 4.54 15.79 -0.18
N GLN A 9 3.57 16.62 -0.56
CA GLN A 9 2.49 17.11 0.29
C GLN A 9 1.16 16.46 -0.11
N SER A 10 0.40 16.02 0.88
CA SER A 10 -0.93 15.42 0.69
C SER A 10 -1.95 16.43 0.20
N THR A 11 -1.87 17.69 0.65
CA THR A 11 -2.70 18.79 0.16
C THR A 11 -2.48 19.05 -1.33
N LEU A 12 -1.22 19.03 -1.79
CA LEU A 12 -0.91 19.11 -3.21
C LEU A 12 -1.41 17.87 -3.96
N SER A 13 -1.29 16.68 -3.37
CA SER A 13 -1.85 15.44 -3.95
C SER A 13 -3.35 15.55 -4.13
N LEU A 14 -4.08 16.08 -3.14
CA LEU A 14 -5.53 16.32 -3.19
C LEU A 14 -5.89 17.30 -4.33
N GLN A 15 -5.21 18.45 -4.38
CA GLN A 15 -5.44 19.45 -5.42
C GLN A 15 -5.26 18.85 -6.82
N ILE A 16 -4.16 18.14 -7.05
CA ILE A 16 -3.86 17.53 -8.35
C ILE A 16 -4.83 16.38 -8.65
N ALA A 17 -5.20 15.58 -7.65
CA ALA A 17 -6.18 14.52 -7.82
C ALA A 17 -7.53 15.07 -8.30
N GLN A 18 -8.03 16.13 -7.67
CA GLN A 18 -9.27 16.80 -8.07
C GLN A 18 -9.15 17.49 -9.43
N THR A 19 -8.02 18.15 -9.71
CA THR A 19 -7.81 18.87 -10.98
C THR A 19 -7.79 17.92 -12.18
N TYR A 20 -7.22 16.73 -12.03
CA TYR A 20 -7.01 15.77 -13.11
C TYR A 20 -7.86 14.50 -12.98
N ASN A 21 -8.87 14.51 -12.10
CA ASN A 21 -9.82 13.42 -11.89
C ASN A 21 -9.16 12.06 -11.56
N TYR A 22 -8.16 12.05 -10.67
CA TYR A 22 -7.67 10.80 -10.08
C TYR A 22 -8.71 10.24 -9.09
N ASP A 23 -8.76 8.92 -8.98
CA ASP A 23 -9.68 8.24 -8.04
C ASP A 23 -9.28 8.44 -6.57
N GLY A 24 -7.99 8.69 -6.32
CA GLY A 24 -7.49 8.84 -4.96
C GLY A 24 -6.09 9.39 -4.80
N ILE A 25 -5.66 9.46 -3.53
CA ILE A 25 -4.31 9.88 -3.14
C ILE A 25 -3.64 8.83 -2.27
N HIS A 26 -2.32 8.82 -2.25
CA HIS A 26 -1.53 7.94 -1.41
C HIS A 26 -1.09 8.64 -0.12
N ILE A 27 -1.27 7.98 1.02
CA ILE A 27 -0.86 8.46 2.35
C ILE A 27 0.14 7.49 2.98
N LYS A 28 1.24 8.05 3.50
CA LYS A 28 2.30 7.29 4.16
C LYS A 28 1.83 6.78 5.54
N GLY A 29 2.45 5.68 6.00
CA GLY A 29 2.23 5.15 7.35
C GLY A 29 2.51 6.16 8.45
N GLY A 30 1.86 5.96 9.60
CA GLY A 30 1.91 6.90 10.73
C GLY A 30 1.05 8.17 10.55
N ARG A 31 0.44 8.39 9.38
CA ARG A 31 -0.39 9.58 9.08
C ARG A 31 -1.89 9.24 8.96
N LEU A 32 -2.40 8.35 9.83
CA LEU A 32 -3.79 7.87 9.73
C LEU A 32 -4.83 8.97 9.98
N GLN A 33 -4.59 9.87 10.94
CA GLN A 33 -5.51 11.00 11.21
C GLN A 33 -5.69 11.89 9.98
N GLU A 34 -4.60 12.12 9.24
CA GLU A 34 -4.62 12.87 8.00
C GLU A 34 -5.33 12.11 6.87
N ALA A 35 -5.12 10.79 6.77
CA ALA A 35 -5.89 9.97 5.85
C ALA A 35 -7.40 10.11 6.13
N GLN A 36 -7.82 10.04 7.40
CA GLN A 36 -9.22 10.18 7.80
C GLN A 36 -9.81 11.55 7.47
N SER A 37 -9.04 12.64 7.61
CA SER A 37 -9.53 13.96 7.20
C SER A 37 -9.74 14.04 5.69
N LEU A 38 -8.85 13.43 4.90
CA LEU A 38 -8.87 13.52 3.43
C LEU A 38 -9.93 12.62 2.78
N ILE A 39 -10.34 11.52 3.41
CA ILE A 39 -11.47 10.70 2.93
C ILE A 39 -12.74 11.53 2.78
N LYS A 40 -12.94 12.55 3.63
CA LYS A 40 -14.13 13.42 3.60
C LYS A 40 -14.20 14.31 2.35
N GLU A 41 -13.09 14.46 1.64
CA GLU A 41 -12.99 15.22 0.39
C GLU A 41 -13.45 14.43 -0.84
N GLY A 42 -13.98 13.21 -0.64
CA GLY A 42 -14.57 12.39 -1.70
C GLY A 42 -13.58 11.58 -2.53
N LEU A 43 -12.31 11.51 -2.12
CA LEU A 43 -11.27 10.71 -2.76
C LEU A 43 -10.97 9.42 -2.00
N GLU A 44 -10.63 8.36 -2.75
CA GLU A 44 -10.09 7.14 -2.14
C GLU A 44 -8.69 7.38 -1.56
N ILE A 45 -8.35 6.64 -0.49
CA ILE A 45 -7.01 6.65 0.09
C ILE A 45 -6.31 5.33 -0.19
N PHE A 46 -5.07 5.42 -0.66
CA PHE A 46 -4.13 4.31 -0.68
C PHE A 46 -3.14 4.48 0.47
N TYR A 47 -3.21 3.61 1.48
CA TYR A 47 -2.41 3.76 2.70
C TYR A 47 -1.20 2.82 2.74
N SER A 48 -0.04 3.34 3.17
CA SER A 48 1.15 2.51 3.45
C SER A 48 1.20 2.05 4.89
N ALA A 49 0.97 0.77 5.15
CA ALA A 49 1.09 0.18 6.47
C ALA A 49 2.42 -0.57 6.65
N HIS A 50 2.93 -0.60 7.89
CA HIS A 50 4.16 -1.31 8.25
C HIS A 50 3.95 -2.38 9.32
N GLN A 51 2.74 -2.54 9.83
CA GLN A 51 2.35 -3.55 10.82
C GLN A 51 0.84 -3.84 10.76
N ASP A 52 0.43 -4.95 11.36
CA ASP A 52 -0.96 -5.39 11.44
C ASP A 52 -1.89 -4.38 12.11
N THR A 53 -1.46 -3.71 13.18
CA THR A 53 -2.26 -2.67 13.84
C THR A 53 -2.57 -1.49 12.90
N GLU A 54 -1.64 -1.10 12.04
CA GLU A 54 -1.87 -0.04 11.05
C GLU A 54 -2.87 -0.49 9.98
N VAL A 55 -2.81 -1.75 9.54
CA VAL A 55 -3.78 -2.34 8.61
C VAL A 55 -5.18 -2.30 9.20
N PHE A 56 -5.36 -2.77 10.44
CA PHE A 56 -6.66 -2.77 11.08
C PHE A 56 -7.22 -1.36 11.30
N ALA A 57 -6.36 -0.43 11.70
CA ALA A 57 -6.77 0.96 11.90
C ALA A 57 -7.19 1.64 10.58
N ALA A 58 -6.48 1.37 9.49
CA ALA A 58 -6.84 1.87 8.16
C ALA A 58 -8.19 1.29 7.68
N LEU A 59 -8.40 -0.03 7.83
CA LEU A 59 -9.68 -0.66 7.46
C LEU A 59 -10.86 -0.12 8.29
N ASN A 60 -10.67 0.07 9.59
CA ASN A 60 -11.68 0.67 10.47
C ASN A 60 -12.00 2.12 10.09
N ALA A 61 -11.05 2.83 9.47
CA ALA A 61 -11.24 4.16 8.92
C ALA A 61 -11.91 4.17 7.53
N GLY A 62 -12.27 3.00 6.97
CA GLY A 62 -12.87 2.87 5.64
C GLY A 62 -11.86 2.83 4.49
N ILE A 63 -10.56 2.76 4.78
CA ILE A 63 -9.50 2.70 3.76
C ILE A 63 -9.36 1.25 3.28
N THR A 64 -9.58 1.01 1.99
CA THR A 64 -9.65 -0.36 1.43
C THR A 64 -8.51 -0.72 0.47
N HIS A 65 -7.56 0.21 0.26
CA HIS A 65 -6.34 0.01 -0.53
C HIS A 65 -5.13 0.23 0.37
N ILE A 66 -4.47 -0.86 0.76
CA ILE A 66 -3.40 -0.81 1.74
C ILE A 66 -2.19 -1.56 1.22
N THR A 67 -1.02 -0.94 1.22
CA THR A 67 0.23 -1.70 1.08
C THR A 67 0.69 -2.17 2.46
N ILE A 68 1.26 -3.36 2.54
CA ILE A 68 1.96 -3.86 3.73
C ILE A 68 3.42 -4.13 3.37
N SER A 69 4.35 -3.48 4.06
CA SER A 69 5.75 -3.44 3.64
C SER A 69 6.75 -3.15 4.77
N PRO A 70 8.05 -3.44 4.57
CA PRO A 70 8.60 -4.26 3.49
C PRO A 70 8.40 -5.76 3.75
N ILE A 71 7.92 -6.52 2.75
CA ILE A 71 7.77 -7.98 2.88
C ILE A 71 9.11 -8.70 2.75
N PHE A 72 9.96 -8.25 1.82
CA PHE A 72 11.29 -8.79 1.57
C PHE A 72 12.38 -7.74 1.81
N PRO A 73 13.66 -8.13 1.95
CA PRO A 73 14.77 -7.18 2.08
C PRO A 73 14.78 -6.12 0.97
N SER A 74 14.92 -4.85 1.35
CA SER A 74 15.02 -3.74 0.42
C SER A 74 16.10 -2.76 0.88
N PRO A 75 16.91 -2.19 -0.03
CA PRO A 75 17.94 -1.22 0.34
C PRO A 75 17.37 -0.07 1.16
N GLN A 76 18.12 0.36 2.19
CA GLN A 76 17.79 1.51 3.04
C GLN A 76 16.42 1.41 3.75
N LYS A 77 15.86 0.20 3.86
CA LYS A 77 14.65 -0.08 4.64
C LYS A 77 15.00 -0.91 5.87
N GLY A 78 14.12 -0.86 6.88
CA GLY A 78 14.24 -1.65 8.09
C GLY A 78 14.08 -3.16 7.84
N LYS A 79 14.10 -3.93 8.93
CA LYS A 79 13.92 -5.38 8.89
C LYS A 79 12.63 -5.76 8.14
N PRO A 80 12.68 -6.69 7.17
CA PRO A 80 11.48 -7.14 6.49
C PRO A 80 10.53 -7.88 7.43
N LEU A 81 9.23 -7.75 7.17
CA LEU A 81 8.17 -8.48 7.88
C LEU A 81 8.25 -9.98 7.58
N GLY A 82 8.63 -10.34 6.36
CA GLY A 82 8.67 -11.72 5.88
C GLY A 82 7.31 -12.21 5.39
N ILE A 83 7.32 -13.16 4.46
CA ILE A 83 6.09 -13.67 3.83
C ILE A 83 5.13 -14.29 4.86
N ALA A 84 5.66 -14.96 5.89
CA ALA A 84 4.85 -15.58 6.95
C ALA A 84 4.07 -14.57 7.78
N TYR A 85 4.47 -13.28 7.81
CA TYR A 85 3.73 -12.23 8.50
C TYR A 85 2.30 -12.08 7.94
N LEU A 86 2.12 -12.37 6.65
CA LEU A 86 0.82 -12.28 5.97
C LEU A 86 -0.21 -13.31 6.48
N ASN A 87 0.22 -14.34 7.22
CA ASN A 87 -0.67 -15.32 7.84
C ASN A 87 -1.53 -14.72 8.98
N ARG A 88 -1.18 -13.54 9.47
CA ARG A 88 -1.96 -12.80 10.49
C ARG A 88 -3.31 -12.29 9.96
N PHE A 89 -3.45 -12.18 8.65
CA PHE A 89 -4.62 -11.60 8.01
C PHE A 89 -5.58 -12.67 7.50
N THR A 90 -6.87 -12.49 7.77
CA THR A 90 -7.92 -13.34 7.20
C THR A 90 -8.08 -13.08 5.69
N PRO A 91 -8.70 -13.98 4.92
CA PRO A 91 -9.00 -13.73 3.51
C PRO A 91 -9.78 -12.43 3.26
N ASN A 92 -10.70 -12.08 4.18
CA ASN A 92 -11.48 -10.84 4.11
C ASN A 92 -10.63 -9.58 4.27
N ILE A 93 -9.51 -9.65 5.00
CA ILE A 93 -8.56 -8.54 5.12
C ILE A 93 -7.61 -8.55 3.92
N LYS A 94 -7.08 -9.73 3.54
CA LYS A 94 -6.10 -9.89 2.46
C LYS A 94 -6.58 -9.34 1.12
N LYS A 95 -7.88 -9.38 0.85
CA LYS A 95 -8.49 -8.77 -0.35
C LYS A 95 -8.32 -7.24 -0.44
N HIS A 96 -7.83 -6.57 0.60
CA HIS A 96 -7.54 -5.14 0.64
C HIS A 96 -6.04 -4.83 0.60
N LEU A 97 -5.20 -5.88 0.69
CA LEU A 97 -3.76 -5.73 0.87
C LEU A 97 -2.99 -5.95 -0.43
N PHE A 98 -1.99 -5.11 -0.63
CA PHE A 98 -0.93 -5.29 -1.61
C PHE A 98 0.40 -5.52 -0.88
N ALA A 99 1.11 -6.59 -1.21
CA ALA A 99 2.48 -6.77 -0.73
C ALA A 99 3.41 -5.74 -1.40
N LEU A 100 4.31 -5.13 -0.63
CA LEU A 100 5.31 -4.20 -1.17
C LEU A 100 6.65 -4.38 -0.45
N GLY A 101 7.73 -4.00 -1.12
CA GLY A 101 9.08 -3.92 -0.56
C GLY A 101 9.89 -5.19 -0.81
N GLY A 102 11.03 -5.02 -1.51
CA GLY A 102 11.96 -6.11 -1.81
C GLY A 102 11.49 -7.12 -2.87
N ILE A 103 10.45 -6.79 -3.63
CA ILE A 103 9.95 -7.63 -4.73
C ILE A 103 10.75 -7.25 -5.98
N THR A 104 11.59 -8.17 -6.46
CA THR A 104 12.53 -7.89 -7.56
C THR A 104 12.58 -9.00 -8.61
N SER A 105 12.00 -10.15 -8.35
CA SER A 105 11.98 -11.29 -9.26
C SER A 105 10.63 -12.00 -9.27
N PRO A 106 10.37 -12.86 -10.27
CA PRO A 106 9.20 -13.73 -10.27
C PRO A 106 9.09 -14.65 -9.04
N GLN A 107 10.20 -14.94 -8.35
CA GLN A 107 10.19 -15.78 -7.15
C GLN A 107 9.40 -15.13 -6.00
N GLU A 108 9.65 -13.84 -5.73
CA GLU A 108 8.88 -13.10 -4.73
C GLU A 108 7.40 -13.00 -5.12
N VAL A 109 7.12 -12.71 -6.39
CA VAL A 109 5.74 -12.61 -6.90
C VAL A 109 4.99 -13.93 -6.71
N HIS A 110 5.60 -15.07 -7.08
CA HIS A 110 5.00 -16.38 -6.92
C HIS A 110 4.74 -16.72 -5.44
N SER A 111 5.65 -16.33 -4.53
CA SER A 111 5.45 -16.53 -3.10
C SER A 111 4.29 -15.69 -2.54
N ILE A 112 4.09 -14.47 -3.04
CA ILE A 112 2.96 -13.60 -2.67
C ILE A 112 1.65 -14.13 -3.24
N GLN A 113 1.65 -14.63 -4.47
CA GLN A 113 0.45 -15.16 -5.12
C GLN A 113 -0.22 -16.26 -4.27
N LYS A 114 0.60 -17.10 -3.62
CA LYS A 114 0.13 -18.16 -2.71
C LYS A 114 -0.53 -17.64 -1.43
N GLN A 115 -0.38 -16.36 -1.10
CA GLN A 115 -0.89 -15.78 0.14
C GLN A 115 -2.34 -15.27 0.02
N GLY A 116 -2.88 -15.11 -1.20
CA GLY A 116 -4.25 -14.66 -1.43
C GLY A 116 -4.48 -13.16 -1.18
N LEU A 117 -3.44 -12.33 -1.35
CA LEU A 117 -3.57 -10.87 -1.32
C LEU A 117 -4.27 -10.35 -2.58
N ARG A 118 -4.73 -9.09 -2.56
CA ARG A 118 -5.23 -8.40 -3.76
C ARG A 118 -4.16 -8.33 -4.85
N GLY A 119 -2.90 -8.19 -4.46
CA GLY A 119 -1.79 -8.21 -5.39
C GLY A 119 -0.48 -7.81 -4.72
N PHE A 120 0.44 -7.29 -5.54
CA PHE A 120 1.68 -6.70 -5.06
C PHE A 120 1.94 -5.37 -5.78
N ALA A 121 2.79 -4.55 -5.18
CA ALA A 121 3.34 -3.34 -5.77
C ALA A 121 4.86 -3.45 -5.85
N GLY A 122 5.46 -2.83 -6.86
CA GLY A 122 6.89 -2.91 -7.13
C GLY A 122 7.42 -1.64 -7.77
N ILE A 123 8.72 -1.39 -7.57
CA ILE A 123 9.47 -0.36 -8.31
C ILE A 123 10.51 -1.09 -9.15
N ARG A 124 11.54 -1.64 -8.49
CA ARG A 124 12.64 -2.35 -9.14
C ARG A 124 12.21 -3.57 -9.96
N TYR A 125 11.12 -4.24 -9.59
CA TYR A 125 10.56 -5.33 -10.38
C TYR A 125 10.19 -4.92 -11.82
N PHE A 126 9.77 -3.67 -12.01
CA PHE A 126 9.33 -3.15 -13.33
C PHE A 126 10.41 -2.34 -14.04
N LEU A 127 11.58 -2.15 -13.41
CA LEU A 127 12.70 -1.48 -14.06
C LEU A 127 13.47 -2.49 -14.94
N PRO A 128 14.03 -2.07 -16.07
CA PRO A 128 14.89 -2.93 -16.88
C PRO A 128 16.03 -3.50 -16.03
N THR A 129 16.27 -4.80 -16.13
CA THR A 129 17.52 -5.41 -15.66
C THR A 129 18.60 -5.06 -16.67
N HIS A 130 19.58 -4.25 -16.27
CA HIS A 130 20.79 -4.01 -17.06
C HIS A 130 21.64 -5.28 -17.12
#